data_AF-A0A7W0G552-F1
#
_entry.id   AF-A0A7W0G552-F1
#
_cell.length_a   1.000
_cell.length_b   1.000
_cell.length_c   1.000
_cell.angle_alpha   90.00
_cell.angle_beta   90.00
_cell.angle_gamma   90.00
#
_symmetry.space_group_name_H-M   'P 1'
#
loop_
_entity.id
_entity.type
_entity.pdbx_description
1 polymer ?
#
loop_
_entity_poly.entity_id
_entity_poly.type
_entity_poly.pdbx_seq_one_letter_code
_entity_poly.pdbx_strand_id
1 'polypeptide(L)'
;MTFDEFMKVVQAKGSHHSYFYHFTDTRNLASIAKYGLLSLRQLSDRGIKVAAPGGNEWSHDADRHKGLDDHVHLCFMDEHVRRQHP
;
A
#
# COMPACT_ATOMS: atom_id res chain seq x y z
N MET A 1 16.91 0.14 12.13
CA MET A 1 16.97 -0.62 10.87
C MET A 1 16.90 0.38 9.74
N THR A 2 17.94 0.45 8.91
CA THR A 2 17.97 1.24 7.68
C THR A 2 17.31 0.47 6.53
N PHE A 3 17.04 1.16 5.41
CA PHE A 3 16.53 0.51 4.21
C PHE A 3 17.51 -0.57 3.71
N ASP A 4 18.81 -0.30 3.68
CA ASP A 4 19.82 -1.25 3.22
C ASP A 4 19.91 -2.47 4.14
N GLU A 5 19.79 -2.27 5.45
CA GLU A 5 19.73 -3.37 6.43
C GLU A 5 18.49 -4.22 6.21
N PHE A 6 17.34 -3.59 5.96
CA PHE A 6 16.09 -4.29 5.64
C PHE A 6 16.23 -5.09 4.34
N MET A 7 16.75 -4.49 3.27
CA MET A 7 16.91 -5.16 1.97
C MET A 7 17.91 -6.32 2.04
N LYS A 8 18.98 -6.20 2.84
CA LYS A 8 19.88 -7.33 3.12
C LYS A 8 19.14 -8.51 3.75
N VAL A 9 18.23 -8.26 4.69
CA VAL A 9 17.41 -9.33 5.31
C VAL A 9 16.47 -9.95 4.28
N VAL A 10 15.79 -9.14 3.47
CA VAL A 10 14.87 -9.61 2.42
C VAL A 10 15.60 -10.49 1.40
N GLN A 11 16.80 -10.09 0.96
CA GLN A 11 17.61 -10.84 0.00
C GLN A 11 18.22 -12.12 0.60
N ALA A 12 18.71 -12.05 1.84
CA ALA A 12 19.32 -13.19 2.53
C ALA A 12 18.33 -14.35 2.79
N LYS A 13 17.02 -14.09 2.80
CA LYS A 13 15.98 -15.11 2.95
C LYS A 13 15.68 -15.88 1.65
N GLY A 14 16.53 -15.75 0.62
CA GLY A 14 16.36 -16.42 -0.68
C GLY A 14 15.26 -15.80 -1.53
N SER A 15 14.81 -14.59 -1.18
CA SER A 15 13.75 -13.91 -1.91
C SER A 15 14.38 -13.10 -3.05
N HIS A 16 13.99 -13.38 -4.29
CA HIS A 16 14.49 -12.71 -5.50
C HIS A 16 13.70 -11.43 -5.85
N HIS A 17 12.95 -10.89 -4.89
CA HIS A 17 12.07 -9.76 -5.13
C HIS A 17 12.89 -8.50 -5.42
N SER A 18 12.79 -8.01 -6.64
CA SER A 18 13.40 -6.74 -7.08
C SER A 18 12.41 -5.57 -7.04
N TYR A 19 11.12 -5.87 -6.82
CA TYR A 19 10.03 -4.92 -6.85
C TYR A 19 9.09 -5.14 -5.67
N PHE A 20 8.44 -4.05 -5.29
CA PHE A 20 7.28 -4.05 -4.42
C PHE A 20 6.05 -3.63 -5.21
N TYR A 21 4.90 -4.17 -4.85
CA TYR A 21 3.63 -3.92 -5.52
C TYR A 21 2.66 -3.24 -4.56
N HIS A 22 1.83 -2.35 -5.10
CA HIS A 22 0.73 -1.71 -4.41
C HIS A 22 -0.58 -2.11 -5.07
N PHE A 23 -1.39 -2.91 -4.38
CA PHE A 23 -2.71 -3.27 -4.87
C PHE A 23 -3.69 -2.12 -4.65
N THR A 24 -4.33 -1.70 -5.74
CA THR A 24 -5.29 -0.60 -5.72
C THR A 24 -6.40 -0.84 -6.73
N ASP A 25 -7.50 -0.11 -6.58
CA ASP A 25 -8.56 -0.11 -7.56
C ASP A 25 -8.16 0.73 -8.78
N THR A 26 -8.49 0.24 -9.99
CA THR A 26 -8.22 0.96 -11.25
C THR A 26 -8.77 2.39 -11.27
N ARG A 27 -9.84 2.67 -10.51
CA ARG A 27 -10.43 4.02 -10.34
C ARG A 27 -9.48 5.01 -9.69
N ASN A 28 -8.45 4.55 -8.98
CA ASN A 28 -7.46 5.41 -8.33
C ASN A 28 -6.27 5.77 -9.25
N LEU A 29 -6.10 5.09 -10.39
CA LEU A 29 -4.91 5.22 -11.23
C LEU A 29 -4.69 6.66 -11.70
N ALA A 30 -5.75 7.41 -12.02
CA ALA A 30 -5.64 8.81 -12.41
C ALA A 30 -5.08 9.70 -11.27
N SER A 31 -5.51 9.46 -10.03
CA SER A 31 -4.99 10.17 -8.86
C SER A 31 -3.53 9.82 -8.59
N ILE A 32 -3.18 8.52 -8.69
CA ILE A 32 -1.81 8.04 -8.48
C ILE A 32 -0.86 8.61 -9.55
N ALA A 33 -1.28 8.64 -10.81
CA ALA A 33 -0.50 9.24 -11.89
C ALA A 33 -0.27 10.74 -11.68
N LYS A 34 -1.22 11.45 -11.07
CA LYS A 34 -1.15 12.90 -10.83
C LYS A 34 -0.35 13.28 -9.58
N TYR A 35 -0.49 12.53 -8.50
CA TYR A 35 0.03 12.91 -7.18
C TYR A 35 1.06 11.94 -6.59
N GLY A 36 1.31 10.81 -7.26
CA GLY A 36 2.06 9.68 -6.72
C GLY A 36 1.25 8.80 -5.78
N LEU A 37 1.91 7.79 -5.21
CA LEU A 37 1.36 6.98 -4.11
C LEU A 37 1.45 7.78 -2.81
N LEU A 38 0.30 8.04 -2.20
CA LEU A 38 0.18 8.79 -0.95
C LEU A 38 -0.49 7.92 0.12
N SER A 39 -0.09 8.11 1.38
CA SER A 39 -0.78 7.51 2.51
C SER A 39 -2.19 8.08 2.68
N LEU A 40 -3.08 7.38 3.40
CA LEU A 40 -4.44 7.88 3.65
C LEU A 40 -4.41 9.21 4.41
N ARG A 41 -3.48 9.36 5.35
CA ARG A 41 -3.25 10.62 6.05
C ARG A 41 -2.84 11.75 5.10
N GLN A 42 -1.89 11.50 4.21
CA GLN A 42 -1.46 12.50 3.22
C GLN A 42 -2.57 12.92 2.25
N LEU A 43 -3.44 11.98 1.86
CA LEU A 43 -4.61 12.29 1.05
C LEU A 43 -5.58 13.21 1.80
N SER A 44 -5.86 12.89 3.07
CA SER A 44 -6.70 13.70 3.95
C SER A 44 -6.14 15.11 4.16
N ASP A 45 -4.86 15.21 4.56
CA ASP A 45 -4.19 16.48 4.86
C ASP A 45 -4.13 17.42 3.65
N ARG A 46 -4.08 16.86 2.44
CA ARG A 46 -4.07 17.61 1.17
C ARG A 46 -5.46 17.84 0.58
N GLY A 47 -6.52 17.34 1.22
CA GLY A 47 -7.89 17.41 0.72
C GLY A 47 -8.11 16.64 -0.59
N ILE A 48 -7.27 15.65 -0.90
CA ILE A 48 -7.36 14.85 -2.13
C ILE A 48 -8.33 13.69 -1.89
N LYS A 49 -9.45 13.69 -2.61
CA LYS A 49 -10.42 12.59 -2.57
C LYS A 49 -10.08 11.55 -3.63
N VAL A 50 -9.85 10.31 -3.21
CA VAL A 50 -9.70 9.15 -4.09
C VAL A 50 -11.03 8.40 -4.19
N ALA A 51 -11.30 7.81 -5.36
CA ALA A 51 -12.59 7.19 -5.64
C ALA A 51 -12.80 5.89 -4.85
N ALA A 52 -11.75 5.14 -4.58
CA ALA A 52 -11.83 3.84 -3.91
C ALA A 52 -10.58 3.60 -3.04
N PRO A 53 -10.46 4.20 -1.84
CA PRO A 53 -9.26 4.09 -1.00
C PRO A 53 -8.90 2.66 -0.53
N GLY A 54 -9.75 1.67 -0.80
CA GLY A 54 -9.66 0.34 -0.22
C GLY A 54 -10.10 0.35 1.25
N GLY A 55 -10.34 -0.83 1.82
CA GLY A 55 -10.84 -0.95 3.19
C GLY A 55 -12.24 -0.35 3.41
N ASN A 56 -12.74 -0.48 4.63
CA ASN A 56 -13.93 0.20 5.13
C ASN A 56 -13.58 1.13 6.30
N GLU A 57 -14.55 1.88 6.82
CA GLU A 57 -14.34 2.82 7.92
C GLU A 57 -13.68 2.15 9.13
N TRP A 58 -14.14 0.97 9.54
CA TRP A 58 -13.56 0.25 10.67
C TRP A 58 -12.07 -0.08 10.46
N SER A 59 -11.68 -0.50 9.25
CA SER A 59 -10.26 -0.73 8.94
C SER A 59 -9.45 0.56 8.96
N HIS A 60 -9.99 1.67 8.44
CA HIS A 60 -9.30 2.96 8.47
C HIS A 60 -9.15 3.49 9.89
N ASP A 61 -10.14 3.28 10.75
CA ASP A 61 -10.11 3.65 12.16
C ASP A 61 -9.04 2.86 12.91
N ALA A 62 -8.96 1.56 12.65
CA ALA A 62 -7.94 0.70 13.22
C ALA A 62 -6.53 1.12 12.76
N ASP A 63 -6.36 1.46 11.48
CA ASP A 63 -5.09 1.96 10.94
C ASP A 63 -4.69 3.28 11.59
N ARG A 64 -5.62 4.23 11.73
CA ARG A 64 -5.35 5.50 12.44
C ARG A 64 -4.97 5.29 13.89
N HIS A 65 -5.67 4.40 14.60
CA HIS A 65 -5.33 4.09 15.99
C HIS A 65 -3.92 3.52 16.13
N LYS A 66 -3.44 2.77 15.12
CA LYS A 66 -2.11 2.18 15.07
C LYS A 66 -1.06 3.08 14.39
N GLY A 67 -1.45 4.24 13.86
CA GLY A 67 -0.59 5.13 13.06
C GLY A 67 -0.16 4.55 11.71
N LEU A 68 -0.87 3.53 11.20
CA LEU A 68 -0.58 2.91 9.90
C LEU A 68 -1.11 3.73 8.72
N ASP A 69 -2.07 4.62 8.97
CA ASP A 69 -2.63 5.54 7.98
C ASP A 69 -1.61 6.55 7.42
N ASP A 70 -0.48 6.73 8.10
CA ASP A 70 0.64 7.57 7.67
C ASP A 70 1.64 6.84 6.76
N HIS A 71 1.36 5.58 6.39
CA HIS A 71 2.20 4.76 5.54
C HIS A 71 1.45 4.26 4.30
N VAL A 72 2.20 3.86 3.27
CA VAL A 72 1.66 3.15 2.10
C VAL A 72 1.92 1.67 2.26
N HIS A 73 0.88 0.86 2.07
CA HIS A 73 0.98 -0.59 2.16
C HIS A 73 1.50 -1.15 0.82
N LEU A 74 2.62 -1.87 0.91
CA LEU A 74 3.28 -2.53 -0.22
C LEU A 74 3.40 -4.03 0.06
N CYS A 75 3.55 -4.82 -1.00
CA CYS A 75 3.69 -6.27 -0.91
C CYS A 75 4.73 -6.79 -1.90
N PHE A 76 5.19 -8.03 -1.68
CA PHE A 76 6.20 -8.68 -2.52
C PHE A 76 5.60 -9.40 -3.74
N MET A 77 4.29 -9.62 -3.75
CA MET A 77 3.59 -10.40 -4.77
C MET A 77 2.90 -9.45 -5.76
N ASP A 78 3.05 -9.72 -7.05
CA ASP A 78 2.36 -9.01 -8.14
C ASP A 78 0.90 -9.48 -8.30
N GLU A 79 0.59 -10.66 -7.80
CA GLU A 79 -0.77 -11.21 -7.73
C GLU A 79 -1.21 -11.42 -6.28
N HIS A 80 -2.39 -10.91 -5.95
CA HIS A 80 -3.08 -11.27 -4.73
C HIS A 80 -3.65 -12.66 -4.91
N VAL A 81 -3.52 -13.59 -3.94
CA VAL A 81 -4.26 -14.87 -3.98
C VAL A 81 -5.76 -14.54 -4.03
N ARG A 82 -6.31 -14.47 -5.24
CA ARG A 82 -7.74 -14.50 -5.48
C ARG A 82 -8.08 -15.96 -5.62
N ARG A 83 -8.34 -16.62 -4.49
CA ARG A 83 -9.14 -17.83 -4.50
C ARG A 83 -10.57 -17.43 -4.88
N GLN A 84 -10.81 -17.24 -6.18
CA GLN A 84 -12.16 -17.32 -6.71
C GLN A 84 -12.53 -18.80 -6.62
N HIS A 85 -13.35 -19.14 -5.63
CA HIS A 85 -14.06 -20.42 -5.71
C HIS A 85 -15.00 -20.36 -6.93
N PRO A 86 -15.08 -21.44 -7.72
CA PRO A 86 -16.01 -21.52 -8.85
C PRO A 86 -17.46 -21.36 -8.42
#